data_AF-A0A158G8Q6-F1
#
_entry.id   AF-A0A158G8Q6-F1
#
_cell.length_a   1.000
_cell.length_b   1.000
_cell.length_c   1.000
_cell.angle_alpha   90.00
_cell.angle_beta   90.00
_cell.angle_gamma   90.00
#
_symmetry.space_group_name_H-M   'P 1'
#
loop_
_entity.id
_entity.type
_entity.pdbx_description
1 polymer ?
#
loop_
_entity_poly.entity_id
_entity_poly.type
_entity_poly.pdbx_seq_one_letter_code
_entity_poly.pdbx_strand_id
1 'polypeptide(L)' 'MSRDLLLLLENGFNDPERPGELFVCPDCAPIEGLLASDPSRNARLDIRRVPFA' A
#
# COMPACT_ATOMS: atom_id res chain seq x y z
N MET A 1 6.94 -22.52 6.37
CA MET A 1 5.87 -22.22 5.38
C MET A 1 6.06 -20.78 4.95
N SER A 2 6.14 -20.51 3.64
CA SER A 2 6.11 -19.14 3.11
C SER A 2 4.70 -18.59 3.29
N ARG A 3 4.59 -17.36 3.80
CA ARG A 3 3.33 -16.65 3.94
C ARG A 3 3.20 -15.67 2.78
N ASP A 4 1.98 -15.45 2.30
CA ASP A 4 1.76 -14.54 1.18
C ASP A 4 2.12 -13.11 1.60
N LEU A 5 2.94 -12.46 0.77
CA LEU A 5 3.44 -11.11 0.97
C LEU A 5 2.66 -10.14 0.08
N LEU A 6 1.95 -9.22 0.71
CA LEU A 6 1.31 -8.09 0.06
C LEU A 6 2.20 -6.86 0.19
N LEU A 7 2.67 -6.34 -0.95
CA LEU A 7 3.39 -5.09 -1.05
C LEU A 7 2.44 -3.99 -1.54
N LEU A 8 2.38 -2.88 -0.80
CA LEU A 8 1.61 -1.70 -1.18
C LEU A 8 2.53 -0.48 -1.20
N LEU A 9 2.26 0.47 -2.09
CA LEU A 9 2.92 1.77 -2.00
C LEU A 9 2.42 2.51 -0.76
N GLU A 10 3.33 3.24 -0.10
CA GLU A 10 2.96 4.18 0.94
C GLU A 10 1.92 5.19 0.43
N ASN A 11 0.99 5.55 1.31
CA ASN A 11 -0.02 6.54 0.97
C ASN A 11 0.59 7.93 1.02
N GLY A 12 0.52 8.68 -0.08
CA GLY A 12 1.19 9.96 -0.21
C GLY A 12 2.67 9.78 -0.53
N PHE A 13 3.02 9.82 -1.81
CA PHE A 13 4.42 9.79 -2.26
C PHE A 13 4.71 10.95 -3.21
N ASN A 14 5.99 11.31 -3.31
CA ASN A 14 6.46 12.30 -4.27
C ASN A 14 7.00 11.57 -5.50
N ASP A 15 6.71 12.11 -6.67
CA ASP A 15 7.23 11.62 -7.94
C ASP A 15 8.34 12.59 -8.40
N PRO A 16 9.59 12.14 -8.60
CA PRO A 16 10.68 12.99 -9.08
C PRO A 16 10.36 13.68 -10.42
N GLU A 17 9.51 13.09 -11.25
CA GLU A 17 9.08 13.67 -12.52
C GLU A 17 8.00 14.75 -12.35
N ARG A 18 7.36 14.81 -11.17
CA ARG A 18 6.30 15.79 -10.82
C ARG A 18 6.53 16.38 -9.42
N PRO A 19 7.52 17.27 -9.27
CA PRO A 19 7.89 17.82 -7.98
C PRO A 19 6.80 18.75 -7.41
N GLY A 20 6.56 18.68 -6.11
CA GLY A 20 5.62 19.54 -5.39
C GLY A 20 4.20 18.99 -5.29
N GLU A 21 3.93 17.82 -5.88
CA GLU A 21 2.66 17.12 -5.79
C GLU A 21 2.79 15.84 -4.95
N LEU A 22 1.76 15.56 -4.15
CA LEU A 22 1.62 14.29 -3.42
C LEU A 22 0.65 13.38 -4.17
N PHE A 23 1.11 12.18 -4.48
CA PHE A 23 0.35 11.18 -5.21
C PHE A 23 -0.14 10.07 -4.30
N VAL A 24 -1.25 9.45 -4.73
CA VAL A 24 -1.77 8.22 -4.14
C VAL A 24 -1.83 7.17 -5.25
N CYS A 25 -1.38 5.96 -4.93
CA CYS A 25 -1.46 4.83 -5.84
C CYS A 25 -2.95 4.44 -6.03
N PRO A 26 -3.52 4.58 -7.25
CA PRO A 26 -4.94 4.34 -7.47
C PRO A 26 -5.32 2.87 -7.26
N ASP A 27 -4.42 1.94 -7.56
CA ASP A 27 -4.65 0.50 -7.36
C ASP A 27 -4.48 0.06 -5.91
N CYS A 28 -3.61 0.76 -5.16
CA CYS A 28 -3.35 0.46 -3.75
C CYS A 28 -4.48 0.98 -2.85
N ALA A 29 -5.13 2.09 -3.22
CA ALA A 29 -6.18 2.72 -2.41
C ALA A 29 -7.38 1.81 -2.12
N PRO A 30 -7.96 1.07 -3.10
CA PRO A 30 -9.01 0.08 -2.83
C PRO A 30 -8.56 -1.04 -1.90
N ILE A 31 -7.31 -1.51 -2.03
CA ILE A 31 -6.77 -2.58 -1.19
C ILE A 31 -6.61 -2.09 0.25
N GLU A 32 -6.07 -0.88 0.46
CA GLU A 32 -5.99 -0.27 1.79
C GLU A 32 -7.38 -0.11 2.42
N GLY A 33 -8.38 0.29 1.65
CA GLY A 33 -9.78 0.34 2.10
C GLY A 33 -10.31 -1.02 2.55
N LEU A 34 -10.03 -2.09 1.79
CA LEU A 34 -10.42 -3.45 2.15
C LEU A 34 -9.72 -3.91 3.43
N LEU A 35 -8.41 -3.70 3.55
CA LEU A 35 -7.62 -4.05 4.74
C LEU A 35 -8.10 -3.31 5.99
N ALA A 36 -8.56 -2.07 5.84
CA ALA A 36 -9.15 -1.29 6.92
C ALA A 36 -10.54 -1.79 7.31
N SER A 37 -11.35 -2.28 6.36
CA SER A 37 -12.71 -2.76 6.60
C SER A 37 -12.81 -4.10 7.34
N ASP A 38 -11.81 -4.98 7.19
CA ASP A 38 -11.75 -6.28 7.88
C ASP A 38 -10.34 -6.59 8.43
N PRO A 39 -9.94 -5.95 9.54
CA PRO A 39 -8.61 -6.12 10.12
C PRO A 39 -8.30 -7.57 10.54
N SER A 40 -9.32 -8.39 10.78
CA SER A 40 -9.15 -9.78 11.22
C SER A 40 -8.45 -10.65 10.18
N ARG A 41 -8.61 -10.32 8.89
CA ARG A 41 -8.02 -11.07 7.77
C ARG A 41 -6.55 -10.71 7.53
N ASN A 42 -6.11 -9.55 7.99
CA ASN A 42 -4.75 -9.04 7.81
C ASN A 42 -3.73 -9.96 8.49
N ALA A 43 -4.12 -10.64 9.57
CA ALA A 43 -3.27 -11.61 10.29
C ALA A 43 -2.79 -12.78 9.41
N ARG A 44 -3.40 -13.01 8.24
CA ARG A 44 -3.01 -14.07 7.29
C ARG A 44 -1.96 -13.61 6.27
N LEU A 45 -1.73 -12.31 6.11
CA LEU A 45 -0.81 -11.73 5.12
C LEU A 45 0.38 -11.02 5.77
N ASP A 46 1.57 -11.18 5.19
CA ASP A 46 2.69 -10.26 5.45
C ASP A 46 2.41 -9.00 4.65
N ILE A 47 2.07 -7.90 5.32
CA ILE A 47 1.74 -6.65 4.64
C ILE A 47 2.90 -5.70 4.85
N ARG A 48 3.50 -5.22 3.75
CA ARG A 48 4.54 -4.18 3.79
C ARG A 48 4.14 -3.01 2.91
N ARG A 49 4.28 -1.82 3.47
CA ARG A 49 4.19 -0.57 2.73
C ARG A 49 5.60 -0.15 2.36
N VAL A 50 5.81 0.21 1.10
CA VAL A 50 7.12 0.54 0.55
C VAL A 50 7.05 1.92 -0.11
N PRO A 51 8.14 2.70 -0.08
CA PRO A 51 8.17 3.99 -0.74
C PRO A 51 8.04 3.83 -2.27
N PHE A 52 7.53 4.87 -2.92
CA PHE A 52 7.62 5.02 -4.36
C PHE A 52 9.08 5.29 -4.75
N ALA A 53 9.55 4.64 -5.83
CA ALA A 53 10.93 4.67 -6.30
C ALA A 53 11.04 5.27 -7.69
#